data_AF-A0A264Y399-F1
#
_entry.id   AF-A0A264Y399-F1
#
_cell.length_a   1.000
_cell.length_b   1.000
_cell.length_c   1.000
_cell.angle_alpha   90.00
_cell.angle_beta   90.00
_cell.angle_gamma   90.00
#
_symmetry.space_group_name_H-M   'P 1'
#
loop_
_entity.id
_entity.type
_entity.pdbx_description
1 polymer ?
#
loop_
_entity_poly.entity_id
_entity_poly.type
_entity_poly.pdbx_seq_one_letter_code
_entity_poly.pdbx_strand_id
1 'polypeptide(L)'
;MSLAVKLKDFDGTDFNKGAGFLKTTLWYFVNALIVRASWNPFMGVKIKLLRMFGAKIGKGLVIKNNVIIKSPWNLVVGDDCWLGEDCWIDNLDKVVIGSNVCISQGALLLTGNHDYTISSMPYRNAAIHIEDGAWIGAKTTVCPGVTVHRNAILTVGSVATKDMEENGIYQGNPAVKIRERKIKE
;
A
#
# COMPACT_ATOMS: atom_id res chain seq x y z
N MET A 1 3.17 11.07 -44.83
CA MET A 1 3.06 9.59 -44.73
C MET A 1 3.74 9.18 -43.44
N SER A 2 3.00 8.54 -42.53
CA SER A 2 3.38 8.39 -41.12
C SER A 2 4.59 7.48 -40.96
N LEU A 3 5.65 8.01 -40.32
CA LEU A 3 6.74 7.19 -39.81
C LEU A 3 6.22 6.40 -38.61
N ALA A 4 5.62 5.24 -38.88
CA ALA A 4 5.28 4.30 -37.83
C ALA A 4 6.57 3.66 -37.27
N VAL A 5 6.71 3.64 -35.95
CA VAL A 5 7.83 2.98 -35.26
C VAL A 5 7.81 1.48 -35.57
N LYS A 6 8.92 0.96 -36.11
CA LYS A 6 9.10 -0.47 -36.42
C LYS A 6 9.97 -1.12 -35.34
N LEU A 7 9.35 -1.51 -34.22
CA LEU A 7 10.06 -2.13 -33.09
C LEU A 7 10.81 -3.42 -33.45
N LYS A 8 10.46 -4.09 -34.55
CA LYS A 8 11.22 -5.25 -35.06
C LYS A 8 12.64 -4.91 -35.49
N ASP A 9 12.90 -3.63 -35.77
CA ASP A 9 14.21 -3.12 -36.16
C ASP A 9 15.01 -2.66 -34.90
N PHE A 10 14.49 -2.87 -33.68
CA PHE A 10 15.23 -2.65 -32.44
C PHE A 10 16.35 -3.67 -32.31
N ASP A 11 17.58 -3.18 -32.41
CA ASP A 11 18.79 -3.93 -32.15
C ASP A 11 19.44 -3.38 -30.88
N GLY A 12 19.46 -4.20 -29.83
CA GLY A 12 20.04 -3.86 -28.53
C GLY A 12 21.51 -4.27 -28.40
N THR A 13 22.17 -4.71 -29.49
CA THR A 13 23.56 -5.20 -29.45
C THR A 13 24.58 -4.11 -29.12
N ASP A 14 24.27 -2.85 -29.43
CA ASP A 14 25.09 -1.68 -29.08
C ASP A 14 25.00 -1.30 -27.59
N PHE A 15 24.09 -1.93 -26.83
CA PHE A 15 23.92 -1.67 -25.40
C PHE A 15 24.93 -2.45 -24.56
N ASN A 16 26.04 -1.80 -24.22
CA ASN A 16 27.02 -2.36 -23.29
C ASN A 16 26.51 -2.32 -21.83
N LYS A 17 26.16 -3.49 -21.29
CA LYS A 17 25.68 -3.66 -19.90
C LYS A 17 26.78 -3.49 -18.83
N GLY A 18 28.04 -3.33 -19.23
CA GLY A 18 29.20 -3.26 -18.31
C GLY A 18 29.53 -4.59 -17.61
N ALA A 19 28.85 -5.68 -17.97
CA ALA A 19 29.04 -7.01 -17.40
C ALA A 19 28.70 -8.09 -18.44
N GLY A 20 29.48 -9.18 -18.43
CA GLY A 20 29.26 -10.32 -19.33
C GLY A 20 27.95 -11.07 -19.06
N PHE A 21 27.54 -11.89 -20.03
CA PHE A 21 26.28 -12.65 -20.00
C PHE A 21 26.09 -13.47 -18.72
N LEU A 22 27.08 -14.29 -18.36
CA LEU A 22 27.01 -15.17 -17.19
C LEU A 22 26.83 -14.40 -15.87
N LYS A 23 27.53 -13.27 -15.72
CA LYS A 23 27.43 -12.41 -14.52
C LYS A 23 26.04 -11.76 -14.41
N THR A 24 25.47 -11.34 -15.54
CA THR A 24 24.13 -10.72 -15.59
C THR A 24 23.03 -11.75 -15.31
N THR A 25 23.17 -12.97 -15.87
CA THR A 25 22.24 -14.07 -15.65
C THR A 25 22.29 -14.58 -14.21
N LEU A 26 23.48 -14.72 -13.61
CA LEU A 26 23.60 -15.11 -12.20
C LEU A 26 23.01 -14.06 -11.27
N TRP A 27 23.24 -12.77 -11.54
CA TRP A 27 22.66 -11.67 -10.78
C TRP A 27 21.12 -11.66 -10.83
N TYR A 28 20.52 -11.98 -11.97
CA TYR A 28 19.06 -12.14 -12.10
C TYR A 28 18.50 -13.18 -11.11
N PHE A 29 19.14 -14.34 -11.00
CA PHE A 29 18.70 -15.40 -10.09
C PHE A 29 18.96 -15.08 -8.62
N VAL A 30 20.09 -14.46 -8.27
CA VAL A 30 20.36 -14.00 -6.89
C VAL A 30 19.35 -12.93 -6.47
N ASN A 31 19.05 -11.96 -7.35
CA ASN A 31 18.04 -10.95 -7.08
C ASN A 31 16.63 -11.55 -6.95
N ALA A 32 16.28 -12.54 -7.77
CA ALA A 32 14.98 -13.20 -7.74
C ALA A 32 14.78 -14.13 -6.53
N LEU A 33 15.82 -14.87 -6.12
CA LEU A 33 15.71 -15.96 -5.15
C LEU A 33 16.13 -15.57 -3.72
N ILE A 34 16.83 -14.45 -3.56
CA ILE A 34 17.39 -14.03 -2.27
C ILE A 34 17.04 -12.56 -1.97
N VAL A 35 17.16 -11.65 -2.93
CA VAL A 35 16.96 -10.20 -2.67
C VAL A 35 15.49 -9.77 -2.71
N ARG A 36 14.69 -10.24 -3.68
CA ARG A 36 13.21 -10.13 -3.67
C ARG A 36 12.53 -11.17 -2.78
N ALA A 37 13.27 -12.18 -2.34
CA ALA A 37 12.74 -13.23 -1.50
C ALA A 37 12.62 -12.73 -0.07
N SER A 38 11.43 -12.25 0.32
CA SER A 38 11.09 -12.14 1.74
C SER A 38 11.22 -13.53 2.37
N TRP A 39 12.32 -13.79 3.08
CA TRP A 39 12.65 -15.08 3.71
C TRP A 39 11.73 -15.49 4.87
N ASN A 40 10.48 -15.06 4.83
CA ASN A 40 9.41 -15.69 5.58
C ASN A 40 8.13 -15.76 4.73
N PRO A 41 7.96 -16.79 3.88
CA PRO A 41 6.69 -17.06 3.20
C PRO A 41 5.61 -17.53 4.19
N PHE A 42 5.95 -17.82 5.45
CA PHE A 42 4.99 -18.23 6.45
C PHE A 42 4.28 -17.00 7.02
N MET A 43 3.20 -16.60 6.35
CA MET A 43 2.31 -15.51 6.75
C MET A 43 1.88 -15.63 8.22
N GLY A 44 1.64 -16.86 8.70
CA GLY A 44 1.32 -17.13 10.11
C GLY A 44 2.39 -16.67 11.09
N VAL A 45 3.68 -16.77 10.75
CA VAL A 45 4.78 -16.29 11.60
C VAL A 45 4.79 -14.76 11.65
N LYS A 46 4.64 -14.09 10.49
CA LYS A 46 4.53 -12.62 10.43
C LYS A 46 3.39 -12.12 11.31
N ILE A 47 2.20 -12.72 11.18
CA ILE A 47 1.01 -12.33 11.95
C ILE A 47 1.19 -12.62 13.45
N LYS A 48 1.77 -13.78 13.81
CA LYS A 48 2.07 -14.11 15.21
C LYS A 48 3.01 -13.09 15.84
N LEU A 49 4.07 -12.71 15.14
CA LEU A 49 5.00 -11.68 15.61
C LEU A 49 4.29 -10.33 15.77
N LEU A 50 3.55 -9.86 14.77
CA LEU A 50 2.79 -8.60 14.87
C LEU A 50 1.86 -8.58 16.09
N ARG A 51 1.13 -9.68 16.36
CA ARG A 51 0.29 -9.83 17.55
C ARG A 51 1.10 -9.81 18.85
N MET A 52 2.25 -10.50 18.90
CA MET A 52 3.15 -10.46 20.06
C MET A 52 3.67 -9.05 20.35
N PHE A 53 3.84 -8.22 19.33
CA PHE A 53 4.25 -6.81 19.44
C PHE A 53 3.06 -5.83 19.56
N GLY A 54 1.86 -6.33 19.86
CA GLY A 54 0.70 -5.52 20.27
C GLY A 54 -0.31 -5.22 19.17
N ALA A 55 -0.11 -5.67 17.93
CA ALA A 55 -1.12 -5.51 16.88
C ALA A 55 -2.36 -6.36 17.18
N LYS A 56 -3.55 -5.80 16.96
CA LYS A 56 -4.81 -6.54 17.02
C LYS A 56 -5.18 -6.95 15.61
N ILE A 57 -5.11 -8.23 15.31
CA ILE A 57 -5.34 -8.75 13.94
C ILE A 57 -6.36 -9.88 14.00
N GLY A 58 -7.43 -9.76 13.22
CA GLY A 58 -8.46 -10.78 13.01
C GLY A 58 -7.97 -12.01 12.26
N LYS A 59 -8.91 -12.85 11.82
CA LYS A 59 -8.66 -14.05 11.01
C LYS A 59 -8.51 -13.68 9.54
N GLY A 60 -7.93 -14.58 8.74
CA GLY A 60 -7.91 -14.42 7.28
C GLY A 60 -7.00 -13.33 6.72
N LEU A 61 -6.18 -12.64 7.53
CA LEU A 61 -5.25 -11.63 7.01
C LEU A 61 -4.25 -12.23 6.00
N VAL A 62 -4.26 -11.69 4.79
CA VAL A 62 -3.23 -11.91 3.78
C VAL A 62 -2.21 -10.76 3.82
N ILE A 63 -1.00 -11.03 4.31
CA ILE A 63 0.11 -10.06 4.30
C ILE A 63 1.18 -10.46 3.30
N LYS A 64 1.39 -9.62 2.28
CA LYS A 64 2.38 -9.83 1.23
C LYS A 64 3.80 -9.48 1.68
N ASN A 65 4.71 -9.56 0.74
CA ASN A 65 6.12 -9.30 0.95
C ASN A 65 6.38 -7.79 1.08
N ASN A 66 7.39 -7.45 1.88
CA ASN A 66 7.83 -6.06 2.10
C ASN A 66 6.75 -5.10 2.64
N VAL A 67 5.69 -5.60 3.26
CA VAL A 67 4.76 -4.75 4.02
C VAL A 67 5.49 -4.15 5.21
N ILE A 68 5.48 -2.82 5.31
CA ILE A 68 6.12 -2.07 6.40
C ILE A 68 5.03 -1.62 7.38
N ILE A 69 5.20 -1.98 8.65
CA ILE A 69 4.35 -1.54 9.76
C ILE A 69 5.29 -0.92 10.80
N LYS A 70 5.13 0.39 11.08
CA LYS A 70 6.07 1.11 11.95
C LYS A 70 5.90 0.79 13.43
N SER A 71 4.65 0.75 13.90
CA SER A 71 4.30 0.61 15.31
C SER A 71 3.20 -0.43 15.46
N PRO A 72 3.49 -1.73 15.58
CA PRO A 72 2.47 -2.78 15.62
C PRO A 72 1.38 -2.56 16.68
N TRP A 73 1.71 -2.03 17.87
CA TRP A 73 0.75 -1.70 18.94
C TRP A 73 -0.29 -0.62 18.59
N ASN A 74 -0.08 0.13 17.51
CA ASN A 74 -1.03 1.12 16.98
C ASN A 74 -1.86 0.57 15.80
N LEU A 75 -1.73 -0.72 15.47
CA LEU A 75 -2.42 -1.34 14.34
C LEU A 75 -3.58 -2.23 14.81
N VAL A 76 -4.76 -1.96 14.27
CA VAL A 76 -5.93 -2.82 14.38
C VAL A 76 -6.35 -3.25 12.97
N VAL A 77 -6.55 -4.55 12.75
CA VAL A 77 -7.01 -5.14 11.50
C VAL A 77 -8.13 -6.14 11.81
N GLY A 78 -9.27 -6.00 11.13
CA GLY A 78 -10.38 -6.95 11.20
C GLY A 78 -10.11 -8.27 10.50
N ASP A 79 -11.19 -8.96 10.12
CA ASP A 79 -11.14 -10.26 9.47
C ASP A 79 -11.03 -10.14 7.94
N ASP A 80 -10.42 -11.13 7.30
CA ASP A 80 -10.41 -11.33 5.84
C ASP A 80 -9.86 -10.13 5.04
N CYS A 81 -8.78 -9.53 5.56
CA CYS A 81 -8.10 -8.39 4.95
C CYS A 81 -6.91 -8.79 4.09
N TRP A 82 -6.51 -7.88 3.18
CA TRP A 82 -5.33 -8.03 2.33
C TRP A 82 -4.41 -6.81 2.41
N LEU A 83 -3.12 -7.05 2.62
CA LEU A 83 -2.04 -6.05 2.56
C LEU A 83 -1.08 -6.43 1.43
N GLY A 84 -1.10 -5.65 0.36
CA GLY A 84 -0.33 -5.84 -0.87
C GLY A 84 1.17 -5.59 -0.71
N GLU A 85 1.96 -6.01 -1.72
CA GLU A 85 3.42 -5.82 -1.66
C GLU A 85 3.82 -4.37 -1.44
N ASP A 86 4.87 -4.15 -0.66
CA ASP A 86 5.48 -2.82 -0.46
C ASP A 86 4.51 -1.76 0.11
N CYS A 87 3.35 -2.14 0.66
CA CYS A 87 2.49 -1.16 1.33
C CYS A 87 3.15 -0.70 2.64
N TRP A 88 3.00 0.58 2.97
CA TRP A 88 3.59 1.18 4.17
C TRP A 88 2.51 1.78 5.06
N ILE A 89 2.43 1.24 6.27
CA ILE A 89 1.61 1.74 7.37
C ILE A 89 2.53 2.52 8.33
N ASP A 90 2.61 3.84 8.13
CA ASP A 90 3.35 4.79 8.99
C ASP A 90 2.44 5.28 10.14
N ASN A 91 2.18 4.38 11.07
CA ASN A 91 1.24 4.53 12.18
C ASN A 91 1.90 5.14 13.45
N LEU A 92 2.34 6.39 13.34
CA LEU A 92 2.69 7.26 14.48
C LEU A 92 1.48 7.55 15.40
N ASP A 93 0.26 7.40 14.89
CA ASP A 93 -1.00 7.28 15.64
C ASP A 93 -1.74 6.01 15.16
N LYS A 94 -2.95 5.75 15.67
CA LYS A 94 -3.73 4.55 15.36
C LYS A 94 -4.07 4.44 13.88
N VAL A 95 -3.93 3.23 13.35
CA VAL A 95 -4.53 2.82 12.07
C VAL A 95 -5.49 1.68 12.36
N VAL A 96 -6.77 1.92 12.11
CA VAL A 96 -7.84 0.95 12.30
C VAL A 96 -8.36 0.53 10.94
N ILE A 97 -8.19 -0.75 10.62
CA ILE A 97 -8.67 -1.39 9.40
C ILE A 97 -9.78 -2.35 9.81
N GLY A 98 -10.96 -2.20 9.20
CA GLY A 98 -12.12 -3.08 9.38
C GLY A 98 -11.90 -4.47 8.78
N SER A 99 -12.99 -5.15 8.47
CA SER A 99 -12.98 -6.48 7.84
C SER A 99 -13.23 -6.40 6.34
N ASN A 100 -12.78 -7.40 5.58
CA ASN A 100 -12.92 -7.45 4.12
C ASN A 100 -12.24 -6.26 3.40
N VAL A 101 -11.22 -5.66 4.01
CA VAL A 101 -10.50 -4.52 3.44
C VAL A 101 -9.34 -5.00 2.57
N CYS A 102 -9.21 -4.41 1.38
CA CYS A 102 -8.06 -4.63 0.51
C CYS A 102 -7.19 -3.37 0.46
N ILE A 103 -5.92 -3.49 0.86
CA ILE A 103 -4.89 -2.49 0.67
C ILE A 103 -3.93 -3.01 -0.40
N SER A 104 -3.91 -2.34 -1.54
CA SER A 104 -3.12 -2.77 -2.70
C SER A 104 -1.66 -2.35 -2.59
N GLN A 105 -0.84 -2.91 -3.47
CA GLN A 105 0.61 -2.75 -3.47
C GLN A 105 1.06 -1.28 -3.49
N GLY A 106 2.09 -0.97 -2.70
CA GLY A 106 2.69 0.35 -2.62
C GLY A 106 1.78 1.44 -2.03
N ALA A 107 0.61 1.10 -1.48
CA ALA A 107 -0.23 2.08 -0.80
C ALA A 107 0.43 2.58 0.49
N LEU A 108 0.25 3.87 0.78
CA LEU A 108 0.78 4.56 1.94
C LEU A 108 -0.37 4.96 2.88
N LEU A 109 -0.34 4.49 4.12
CA LEU A 109 -1.21 4.97 5.20
C LEU A 109 -0.37 5.79 6.17
N LEU A 110 -0.56 7.11 6.18
CA LEU A 110 0.32 8.03 6.88
C LEU A 110 -0.45 8.76 7.97
N THR A 111 -0.18 8.42 9.24
CA THR A 111 -0.80 9.11 10.39
C THR A 111 0.03 10.30 10.89
N GLY A 112 1.30 10.36 10.48
CA GLY A 112 2.25 11.39 10.90
C GLY A 112 2.06 12.71 10.19
N ASN A 113 2.10 13.81 10.94
CA ASN A 113 2.24 15.16 10.38
C ASN A 113 2.92 16.11 11.36
N HIS A 114 3.18 17.34 10.93
CA HIS A 114 3.69 18.41 11.76
C HIS A 114 2.76 19.63 11.71
N ASP A 115 2.62 20.32 12.85
CA ASP A 115 1.94 21.61 12.88
C ASP A 115 2.85 22.69 12.29
N TYR A 116 2.64 22.98 11.00
CA TYR A 116 3.40 23.98 10.25
C TYR A 116 3.07 25.42 10.63
N THR A 117 2.08 25.64 11.51
CA THR A 117 1.78 26.98 12.04
C THR A 117 2.69 27.36 13.21
N ILE A 118 3.44 26.40 13.76
CA ILE A 118 4.37 26.58 14.88
C ILE A 118 5.80 26.36 14.38
N SER A 119 6.73 27.27 14.69
CA SER A 119 8.12 27.24 14.19
C SER A 119 8.90 25.98 14.57
N SER A 120 8.59 25.37 15.72
CA SER A 120 9.20 24.11 16.16
C SER A 120 8.66 22.88 15.44
N MET A 121 7.63 23.02 14.59
CA MET A 121 7.01 21.94 13.82
C MET A 121 6.70 20.72 14.72
N PRO A 122 5.95 20.87 15.83
CA PRO A 122 5.63 19.73 16.68
C PRO A 122 4.74 18.74 15.94
N TYR A 123 4.71 17.48 16.40
CA TYR A 123 3.85 16.47 15.80
C TYR A 123 2.37 16.86 15.86
N ARG A 124 1.67 16.66 14.74
CA ARG A 124 0.22 16.77 14.60
C ARG A 124 -0.30 15.49 13.96
N ASN A 125 -0.08 14.38 14.64
CA ASN A 125 -0.52 13.07 14.16
C ASN A 125 -2.04 12.96 14.28
N ALA A 126 -2.65 12.15 13.41
CA ALA A 126 -4.06 11.85 13.50
C ALA A 126 -4.34 10.43 12.98
N ALA A 127 -5.22 9.73 13.69
CA ALA A 127 -5.59 8.36 13.37
C ALA A 127 -6.22 8.24 11.97
N ILE A 128 -6.02 7.09 11.34
CA ILE A 128 -6.70 6.70 10.10
C ILE A 128 -7.69 5.59 10.41
N HIS A 129 -8.89 5.72 9.86
CA HIS A 129 -9.95 4.71 9.96
C HIS A 129 -10.31 4.22 8.56
N ILE A 130 -10.22 2.91 8.32
CA ILE A 130 -10.65 2.28 7.06
C ILE A 130 -11.71 1.25 7.44
N GLU A 131 -12.95 1.51 7.07
CA GLU A 131 -14.10 0.68 7.42
C GLU A 131 -14.25 -0.54 6.51
N ASP A 132 -15.20 -1.41 6.86
CA ASP A 132 -15.38 -2.71 6.23
C ASP A 132 -15.58 -2.61 4.70
N GLY A 133 -15.02 -3.56 3.96
CA GLY A 133 -15.20 -3.68 2.51
C GLY A 133 -14.53 -2.58 1.66
N ALA A 134 -13.85 -1.63 2.30
CA ALA A 134 -13.12 -0.57 1.61
C ALA A 134 -11.94 -1.13 0.78
N TRP A 135 -11.59 -0.43 -0.29
CA TRP A 135 -10.47 -0.77 -1.15
C TRP A 135 -9.55 0.42 -1.35
N ILE A 136 -8.34 0.29 -0.84
CA ILE A 136 -7.24 1.24 -1.04
C ILE A 136 -6.41 0.75 -2.23
N GLY A 137 -6.50 1.46 -3.34
CA GLY A 137 -5.88 1.11 -4.61
C GLY A 137 -4.36 1.16 -4.59
N ALA A 138 -3.72 0.66 -5.65
CA ALA A 138 -2.27 0.58 -5.69
C ALA A 138 -1.63 1.98 -5.70
N LYS A 139 -0.51 2.13 -5.00
CA LYS A 139 0.25 3.40 -4.94
C LYS A 139 -0.58 4.63 -4.52
N THR A 140 -1.64 4.43 -3.75
CA THR A 140 -2.43 5.53 -3.18
C THR A 140 -1.79 6.05 -1.90
N THR A 141 -2.24 7.23 -1.44
CA THR A 141 -1.90 7.75 -0.12
C THR A 141 -3.17 8.10 0.65
N VAL A 142 -3.27 7.65 1.90
CA VAL A 142 -4.29 8.07 2.86
C VAL A 142 -3.62 8.96 3.89
N CYS A 143 -4.05 10.23 3.95
CA CYS A 143 -3.47 11.24 4.81
C CYS A 143 -3.95 11.13 6.27
N PRO A 144 -3.26 11.82 7.21
CA PRO A 144 -3.62 11.80 8.63
C PRO A 144 -5.06 12.25 8.86
N GLY A 145 -5.76 11.57 9.77
CA GLY A 145 -7.13 11.94 10.17
C GLY A 145 -8.23 11.49 9.22
N VAL A 146 -7.89 10.84 8.10
CA VAL A 146 -8.88 10.42 7.10
C VAL A 146 -9.62 9.16 7.55
N THR A 147 -10.94 9.22 7.43
CA THR A 147 -11.85 8.08 7.48
C THR A 147 -12.25 7.66 6.07
N VAL A 148 -11.95 6.42 5.71
CA VAL A 148 -12.44 5.75 4.50
C VAL A 148 -13.64 4.91 4.89
N HIS A 149 -14.85 5.41 4.64
CA HIS A 149 -16.07 4.72 5.05
C HIS A 149 -16.31 3.43 4.27
N ARG A 150 -17.27 2.65 4.78
CA ARG A 150 -17.61 1.32 4.30
C ARG A 150 -17.69 1.25 2.77
N ASN A 151 -17.11 0.20 2.21
CA ASN A 151 -17.08 -0.09 0.77
C ASN A 151 -16.44 0.98 -0.14
N ALA A 152 -15.92 2.08 0.39
CA ALA A 152 -15.36 3.15 -0.41
C ALA A 152 -14.08 2.68 -1.13
N ILE A 153 -13.81 3.25 -2.30
CA ILE A 153 -12.66 2.89 -3.15
C ILE A 153 -11.80 4.12 -3.38
N LEU A 154 -10.53 4.06 -2.98
CA LEU A 154 -9.51 5.02 -3.39
C LEU A 154 -8.78 4.44 -4.60
N THR A 155 -8.99 5.00 -5.78
CA THR A 155 -8.45 4.44 -7.02
C THR A 155 -6.93 4.63 -7.14
N VAL A 156 -6.28 3.79 -7.94
CA VAL A 156 -4.81 3.78 -8.15
C VAL A 156 -4.18 5.18 -8.22
N GLY A 157 -3.09 5.39 -7.49
CA GLY A 157 -2.32 6.65 -7.50
C GLY A 157 -3.01 7.86 -6.86
N SER A 158 -4.20 7.70 -6.28
CA SER A 158 -4.95 8.80 -5.67
C SER A 158 -4.51 9.13 -4.25
N VAL A 159 -4.77 10.36 -3.81
CA VAL A 159 -4.40 10.87 -2.48
C VAL A 159 -5.65 11.32 -1.73
N ALA A 160 -6.08 10.55 -0.73
CA ALA A 160 -7.19 10.92 0.13
C ALA A 160 -6.70 11.91 1.19
N THR A 161 -7.14 13.17 1.08
CA THR A 161 -6.83 14.26 2.00
C THR A 161 -8.00 14.62 2.92
N LYS A 162 -9.16 14.00 2.69
CA LYS A 162 -10.42 14.19 3.43
C LYS A 162 -11.13 12.84 3.51
N ASP A 163 -12.11 12.77 4.41
CA ASP A 163 -12.97 11.59 4.56
C ASP A 163 -13.66 11.21 3.25
N MET A 164 -13.77 9.91 3.02
CA MET A 164 -14.41 9.33 1.86
C MET A 164 -15.76 8.75 2.25
N GLU A 165 -16.82 9.08 1.50
CA GLU A 165 -18.18 8.62 1.74
C GLU A 165 -18.36 7.11 1.54
N GLU A 166 -19.32 6.53 2.26
CA GLU A 166 -19.73 5.13 2.09
C GLU A 166 -20.11 4.86 0.62
N ASN A 167 -19.65 3.71 0.09
CA ASN A 167 -19.77 3.34 -1.32
C ASN A 167 -19.17 4.37 -2.31
N GLY A 168 -18.44 5.39 -1.88
CA GLY A 168 -17.84 6.37 -2.78
C GLY A 168 -16.62 5.81 -3.51
N ILE A 169 -16.48 6.14 -4.81
CA ILE A 169 -15.26 5.90 -5.58
C ILE A 169 -14.55 7.24 -5.76
N TYR A 170 -13.29 7.32 -5.29
CA TYR A 170 -12.48 8.53 -5.28
C TYR A 170 -11.29 8.41 -6.21
N GLN A 171 -10.98 9.49 -6.95
CA GLN A 171 -9.87 9.55 -7.88
C GLN A 171 -9.17 10.91 -7.85
N GLY A 172 -7.84 10.91 -7.97
CA GLY A 172 -7.02 12.10 -8.17
C GLY A 172 -6.14 12.47 -6.98
N ASN A 173 -5.42 13.60 -7.11
CA ASN A 173 -4.61 14.21 -6.06
C ASN A 173 -4.88 15.73 -6.04
N PRO A 174 -5.68 16.24 -5.07
CA PRO A 174 -6.42 15.47 -4.05
C PRO A 174 -7.53 14.62 -4.68
N ALA A 175 -7.86 13.51 -4.03
CA ALA A 175 -8.90 12.61 -4.51
C ALA A 175 -10.30 13.22 -4.30
N VAL A 176 -11.14 13.13 -5.33
CA VAL A 176 -12.55 13.58 -5.29
C VAL A 176 -13.49 12.43 -5.62
N LYS A 177 -14.71 12.44 -5.06
CA LYS A 177 -15.75 11.44 -5.38
C LYS A 177 -16.12 11.59 -6.85
N ILE A 178 -15.93 10.54 -7.64
CA ILE A 178 -16.26 10.51 -9.07
C ILE A 178 -17.56 9.78 -9.36
N ARG A 179 -17.94 8.82 -8.52
CA ARG A 179 -19.18 8.04 -8.62
C ARG A 179 -19.38 7.16 -7.39
N GLU A 180 -20.52 6.49 -7.34
CA GLU A 180 -20.84 5.48 -6.34
C GLU A 180 -20.52 4.07 -6.85
N ARG A 181 -20.04 3.23 -5.94
CA ARG A 181 -19.83 1.80 -6.10
C ARG A 181 -21.19 1.10 -6.04
N LYS A 182 -21.51 0.36 -7.09
CA LYS A 182 -22.68 -0.52 -7.14
C LYS A 182 -22.21 -1.96 -7.00
N ILE A 183 -22.59 -2.63 -5.92
CA ILE A 183 -22.33 -4.04 -5.68
C ILE A 183 -23.53 -4.80 -6.26
N LYS A 184 -23.28 -5.79 -7.12
CA LYS A 184 -24.30 -6.70 -7.63
C LYS A 184 -24.10 -8.04 -6.96
N GLU A 185 -25.21 -8.67 -6.59
CA GLU A 185 -25.26 -10.06 -6.16
C GLU A 185 -25.21 -11.01 -7.36
#